data_AF-A0A2A5W8X6-F1
#
_entry.id   AF-A0A2A5W8X6-F1
#
_cell.length_a   1.000
_cell.length_b   1.000
_cell.length_c   1.000
_cell.angle_alpha   90.00
_cell.angle_beta   90.00
_cell.angle_gamma   90.00
#
_symmetry.space_group_name_H-M   'P 1'
#
loop_
_entity.id
_entity.type
_entity.pdbx_description
1 polymer ?
#
loop_
_entity_poly.entity_id
_entity_poly.type
_entity_poly.pdbx_seq_one_letter_code
_entity_poly.pdbx_strand_id
1 'polypeptide(L)'
;MNWEAVGAIGDFVGALAVIITLAYLAIQVRHARDAAADTNRLERSKGVRDIMLATALDRNFVETLTKGLNLSDYYEKIGAELSMSSDEAASFDWAMLYWFWLHWGQYASTTKASDVEELRNLISIFYSNPGVRLCWDNSPWAKPVLEKDFVNFVEEILVDSERK
;
A
#
# COMPACT_ATOMS: atom_id res chain seq x y z
N MET A 1 -55.88 38.02 0.32
CA MET A 1 -54.76 37.06 0.27
C MET A 1 -53.64 37.63 1.14
N ASN A 2 -53.21 36.93 2.19
CA ASN A 2 -52.20 37.44 3.12
C ASN A 2 -50.81 37.27 2.48
N TRP A 3 -50.35 38.33 1.81
CA TRP A 3 -49.07 38.37 1.11
C TRP A 3 -47.88 38.14 2.05
N GLU A 4 -47.98 38.55 3.32
CA GLU A 4 -46.95 38.31 4.33
C GLU A 4 -46.81 36.83 4.68
N ALA A 5 -47.92 36.10 4.80
CA ALA A 5 -47.90 34.67 5.04
C ALA A 5 -47.23 33.89 3.88
N VAL A 6 -47.47 34.33 2.64
CA VAL A 6 -46.82 33.75 1.45
C VAL A 6 -45.32 34.07 1.45
N GLY A 7 -44.92 35.29 1.81
CA GLY A 7 -43.52 35.68 1.96
C GLY A 7 -42.79 34.86 3.02
N ALA A 8 -43.37 34.69 4.21
CA ALA A 8 -42.80 33.90 5.30
C ALA A 8 -42.62 32.41 4.94
N ILE A 9 -43.54 31.83 4.17
CA ILE A 9 -43.39 30.47 3.64
C ILE A 9 -42.24 30.41 2.64
N GLY A 10 -42.11 31.42 1.76
CA GLY A 10 -40.99 31.54 0.83
C GLY A 10 -39.63 31.60 1.53
N ASP A 11 -39.53 32.40 2.59
CA ASP A 11 -38.31 32.52 3.40
C ASP A 11 -37.97 31.20 4.11
N PHE A 12 -38.96 30.53 4.68
CA PHE A 12 -38.77 29.23 5.33
C PHE A 12 -38.30 28.16 4.34
N VAL A 13 -38.95 28.07 3.17
CA VAL A 13 -38.57 27.11 2.12
C VAL A 13 -37.18 27.44 1.57
N GLY A 14 -36.85 28.72 1.38
CA GLY A 14 -35.52 29.16 0.97
C GLY A 14 -34.44 28.78 1.99
N ALA A 15 -34.67 29.06 3.27
CA ALA A 15 -33.74 28.68 4.34
C ALA A 15 -33.57 27.16 4.43
N LEU A 16 -34.65 26.38 4.32
CA LEU A 16 -34.60 24.92 4.32
C LEU A 16 -33.81 24.38 3.13
N ALA A 17 -34.01 24.94 1.94
CA ALA A 17 -33.26 24.56 0.74
C ALA A 17 -31.76 24.82 0.94
N VAL A 18 -31.37 25.98 1.50
CA VAL A 18 -29.97 26.30 1.82
C VAL A 18 -29.37 25.29 2.81
N ILE A 19 -30.09 24.93 3.88
CA ILE A 19 -29.63 23.93 4.85
C ILE A 19 -29.39 22.58 4.18
N ILE A 20 -30.31 22.13 3.33
CA ILE A 20 -30.17 20.87 2.58
C ILE A 20 -28.96 20.92 1.65
N THR A 21 -28.78 22.03 0.92
CA THR A 21 -27.62 22.22 0.04
C THR A 21 -26.31 22.20 0.82
N LEU A 22 -26.24 22.86 1.99
CA LEU A 22 -25.04 22.83 2.83
C LEU A 22 -24.75 21.44 3.40
N ALA A 23 -25.78 20.70 3.80
CA ALA A 23 -25.63 19.32 4.25
C ALA A 23 -25.09 18.42 3.13
N TYR A 24 -25.64 18.54 1.92
CA TYR A 24 -25.16 17.83 0.74
C TYR A 24 -23.72 18.21 0.41
N LEU A 25 -23.38 19.52 0.41
CA LEU A 25 -22.02 19.99 0.15
C LEU A 25 -21.04 19.46 1.20
N ALA A 26 -21.41 19.42 2.47
CA ALA A 26 -20.56 18.86 3.53
C ALA A 26 -20.27 17.37 3.30
N ILE A 27 -21.26 16.60 2.85
CA ILE A 27 -21.07 15.19 2.47
C ILE A 27 -20.15 15.08 1.24
N GLN A 28 -20.42 15.90 0.21
CA GLN A 28 -19.61 15.93 -1.01
C GLN A 28 -18.14 16.27 -0.73
N VAL A 29 -17.87 17.26 0.13
CA VAL A 29 -16.50 17.64 0.52
C VAL A 29 -15.80 16.52 1.29
N ARG A 30 -16.52 15.79 2.15
CA ARG A 30 -15.95 14.61 2.83
C ARG A 30 -15.52 13.54 1.83
N HIS A 31 -16.39 13.18 0.89
CA HIS A 31 -16.04 12.21 -0.15
C HIS A 31 -14.89 12.68 -1.04
N ALA A 32 -14.86 13.97 -1.42
CA ALA A 32 -13.76 14.54 -2.18
C ALA A 32 -12.43 14.48 -1.42
N ARG A 33 -12.45 14.74 -0.11
CA ARG A 33 -11.26 14.63 0.76
C ARG A 33 -10.77 13.20 0.84
N ASP A 34 -11.66 12.24 1.02
CA ASP A 34 -11.29 10.83 1.15
C ASP A 34 -10.71 10.31 -0.19
N ALA A 35 -11.32 10.67 -1.33
CA ALA A 35 -10.80 10.35 -2.66
C ALA A 35 -9.43 11.01 -2.96
N ALA A 36 -9.22 12.25 -2.50
CA ALA A 36 -7.93 12.92 -2.60
C ALA A 36 -6.86 12.26 -1.73
N ALA A 37 -7.23 11.79 -0.53
CA ALA A 37 -6.33 11.03 0.34
C ALA A 37 -5.90 9.71 -0.33
N ASP A 38 -6.84 8.98 -0.94
CA ASP A 38 -6.52 7.74 -1.68
C ASP A 38 -5.64 8.02 -2.91
N THR A 39 -5.92 9.10 -3.65
CA THR A 39 -5.06 9.53 -4.76
C THR A 39 -3.63 9.84 -4.28
N ASN A 40 -3.48 10.55 -3.16
CA ASN A 40 -2.18 10.83 -2.57
C ASN A 40 -1.45 9.54 -2.13
N ARG A 41 -2.19 8.53 -1.64
CA ARG A 41 -1.61 7.21 -1.34
C ARG A 41 -1.09 6.54 -2.61
N LEU A 42 -1.90 6.53 -3.67
CA LEU A 42 -1.51 5.95 -4.97
C LEU A 42 -0.31 6.67 -5.59
N GLU A 43 -0.26 8.01 -5.55
CA GLU A 43 0.89 8.78 -6.04
C GLU A 43 2.17 8.48 -5.25
N ARG A 44 2.09 8.33 -3.93
CA ARG A 44 3.25 7.86 -3.13
C ARG A 44 3.70 6.47 -3.57
N SER A 45 2.78 5.54 -3.81
CA SER A 45 3.11 4.21 -4.32
C SER A 45 3.76 4.26 -5.71
N LYS A 46 3.33 5.19 -6.59
CA LYS A 46 4.01 5.43 -7.88
C LYS A 46 5.44 5.92 -7.69
N GLY A 47 5.68 6.88 -6.79
CA GLY A 47 7.03 7.35 -6.49
C GLY A 47 7.96 6.24 -5.98
N VAL A 48 7.45 5.38 -5.09
CA VAL A 48 8.18 4.19 -4.62
C VAL A 48 8.49 3.22 -5.76
N ARG A 49 7.49 2.93 -6.61
CA ARG A 49 7.67 2.11 -7.82
C ARG A 49 8.76 2.69 -8.73
N ASP A 50 8.75 3.99 -8.98
CA ASP A 50 9.66 4.62 -9.92
C ASP A 50 11.13 4.55 -9.42
N ILE A 51 11.37 4.74 -8.12
CA ILE A 51 12.68 4.51 -7.50
C ILE A 51 13.10 3.04 -7.57
N MET A 52 12.17 2.11 -7.31
CA MET A 52 12.45 0.68 -7.40
C MET A 52 12.77 0.23 -8.83
N LEU A 53 12.07 0.76 -9.84
CA LEU A 53 12.38 0.53 -11.25
C LEU A 53 13.74 1.11 -11.63
N ALA A 54 14.06 2.33 -11.18
CA ALA A 54 15.38 2.93 -11.41
C ALA A 54 16.49 2.08 -10.79
N THR A 55 16.25 1.55 -9.58
CA THR A 55 17.17 0.64 -8.89
C THR A 55 17.32 -0.67 -9.68
N ALA A 56 16.25 -1.27 -10.17
CA ALA A 56 16.34 -2.49 -10.98
C ALA A 56 17.06 -2.31 -12.33
N LEU A 57 17.08 -1.08 -12.89
CA LEU A 57 17.61 -0.79 -14.23
C LEU A 57 19.03 -0.20 -14.23
N ASP A 58 19.50 0.35 -13.11
CA ASP A 58 20.83 0.97 -13.00
C ASP A 58 21.68 0.29 -11.92
N ARG A 59 22.64 -0.51 -12.36
CA ARG A 59 23.55 -1.26 -11.49
C ARG A 59 24.43 -0.35 -10.61
N ASN A 60 24.86 0.80 -11.12
CA ASN A 60 25.66 1.75 -10.34
C ASN A 60 24.80 2.38 -9.23
N PHE A 61 23.52 2.58 -9.49
CA PHE A 61 22.59 3.11 -8.50
C PHE A 61 22.34 2.10 -7.38
N VAL A 62 22.10 0.82 -7.70
CA VAL A 62 22.00 -0.27 -6.71
C VAL A 62 23.24 -0.35 -5.83
N GLU A 63 24.43 -0.31 -6.45
CA GLU A 63 25.69 -0.38 -5.73
C GLU A 63 25.86 0.81 -4.78
N THR A 64 25.51 2.01 -5.23
CA THR A 64 25.55 3.23 -4.42
C THR A 64 24.60 3.15 -3.23
N LEU A 65 23.36 2.69 -3.45
CA LEU A 65 22.38 2.50 -2.37
C LEU A 65 22.84 1.42 -1.39
N THR A 66 23.35 0.30 -1.90
CA THR A 66 23.85 -0.82 -1.09
C THR A 66 24.97 -0.36 -0.16
N LYS A 67 25.95 0.37 -0.68
CA LYS A 67 27.05 0.93 0.12
C LYS A 67 26.56 2.00 1.09
N GLY A 68 25.72 2.92 0.61
CA GLY A 68 25.21 4.04 1.42
C GLY A 68 24.33 3.60 2.59
N LEU A 69 23.56 2.53 2.40
CA LEU A 69 22.68 1.94 3.43
C LEU A 69 23.37 0.82 4.23
N ASN A 70 24.65 0.53 3.95
CA ASN A 70 25.43 -0.53 4.59
C ASN A 70 24.75 -1.92 4.52
N LEU A 71 24.31 -2.29 3.32
CA LEU A 71 23.58 -3.54 3.04
C LEU A 71 24.43 -4.63 2.39
N SER A 72 25.75 -4.41 2.22
CA SER A 72 26.65 -5.37 1.58
C SER A 72 26.59 -6.75 2.24
N ASP A 73 26.79 -6.84 3.55
CA ASP A 73 26.74 -8.12 4.29
C ASP A 73 25.37 -8.82 4.16
N TYR A 74 24.29 -8.02 4.11
CA TYR A 74 22.94 -8.54 3.91
C TYR A 74 22.79 -9.18 2.53
N TYR A 75 23.18 -8.48 1.46
CA TYR A 75 23.06 -9.00 0.10
C TYR A 75 24.05 -10.11 -0.22
N GLU A 76 25.23 -10.15 0.42
CA GLU A 76 26.12 -11.30 0.36
C GLU A 76 25.47 -12.55 0.96
N LYS A 77 24.82 -12.42 2.13
CA LYS A 77 24.11 -13.53 2.77
C LYS A 77 22.95 -14.03 1.92
N ILE A 78 22.06 -13.12 1.48
CA ILE A 78 20.91 -13.48 0.64
C ILE A 78 21.39 -14.09 -0.69
N GLY A 79 22.44 -13.53 -1.29
CA GLY A 79 23.05 -14.06 -2.50
C GLY A 79 23.55 -15.50 -2.32
N ALA A 80 24.25 -15.77 -1.22
CA ALA A 80 24.71 -17.12 -0.91
C ALA A 80 23.55 -18.13 -0.77
N GLU A 81 22.46 -17.76 -0.10
CA GLU A 81 21.29 -18.63 0.08
C GLU A 81 20.53 -18.89 -1.24
N LEU A 82 20.48 -17.91 -2.14
CA LEU A 82 19.76 -18.00 -3.42
C LEU A 82 20.65 -18.40 -4.61
N SER A 83 21.94 -18.69 -4.38
CA SER A 83 22.93 -18.93 -5.45
C SER A 83 23.02 -17.76 -6.44
N MET A 84 22.95 -16.53 -5.94
CA MET A 84 23.05 -15.28 -6.66
C MET A 84 24.32 -14.52 -6.26
N SER A 85 24.86 -13.70 -7.15
CA SER A 85 25.82 -12.66 -6.77
C SER A 85 25.17 -11.61 -5.85
N SER A 86 25.97 -10.86 -5.10
CA SER A 86 25.45 -9.79 -4.24
C SER A 86 24.63 -8.75 -5.02
N ASP A 87 25.00 -8.45 -6.25
CA ASP A 87 24.28 -7.50 -7.10
C ASP A 87 22.92 -8.04 -7.56
N GLU A 88 22.87 -9.33 -7.90
CA GLU A 88 21.63 -10.02 -8.26
C GLU A 88 20.70 -10.12 -7.05
N ALA A 89 21.24 -10.43 -5.87
CA ALA A 89 20.51 -10.46 -4.61
C ALA A 89 19.93 -9.08 -4.26
N ALA A 90 20.71 -8.01 -4.43
CA ALA A 90 20.23 -6.65 -4.23
C ALA A 90 19.07 -6.32 -5.18
N SER A 91 19.22 -6.63 -6.47
CA SER A 91 18.18 -6.38 -7.47
C SER A 91 16.90 -7.18 -7.18
N PHE A 92 17.06 -8.44 -6.77
CA PHE A 92 15.96 -9.32 -6.39
C PHE A 92 15.21 -8.80 -5.15
N ASP A 93 15.93 -8.44 -4.09
CA ASP A 93 15.34 -7.91 -2.86
C ASP A 93 14.59 -6.59 -3.11
N TRP A 94 15.15 -5.67 -3.89
CA TRP A 94 14.47 -4.43 -4.28
C TRP A 94 13.16 -4.69 -5.05
N ALA A 95 13.17 -5.70 -5.93
CA ALA A 95 11.94 -6.12 -6.62
C ALA A 95 10.93 -6.75 -5.65
N MET A 96 11.37 -7.54 -4.67
CA MET A 96 10.47 -8.13 -3.66
C MET A 96 9.88 -7.07 -2.73
N LEU A 97 10.68 -6.08 -2.32
CA LEU A 97 10.20 -4.94 -1.56
C LEU A 97 9.07 -4.22 -2.28
N TYR A 98 9.17 -4.00 -3.60
CA TYR A 98 8.05 -3.42 -4.37
C TYR A 98 6.74 -4.19 -4.15
N TRP A 99 6.78 -5.52 -4.27
CA TRP A 99 5.60 -6.35 -4.08
C TRP A 99 5.07 -6.28 -2.64
N PHE A 100 5.93 -6.26 -1.63
CA PHE A 100 5.50 -6.15 -0.23
C PHE A 100 4.78 -4.82 0.04
N TRP A 101 5.34 -3.71 -0.47
CA TRP A 101 4.74 -2.40 -0.36
C TRP A 101 3.43 -2.27 -1.15
N LEU A 102 3.34 -2.93 -2.32
CA LEU A 102 2.12 -2.99 -3.12
C LEU A 102 1.00 -3.73 -2.38
N HIS A 103 1.30 -4.92 -1.83
CA HIS A 103 0.34 -5.72 -1.09
C HIS A 103 -0.11 -5.03 0.21
N TRP A 104 0.80 -4.36 0.92
CA TRP A 104 0.43 -3.51 2.06
C TRP A 104 -0.50 -2.36 1.63
N GLY A 105 -0.19 -1.69 0.51
CA GLY A 105 -1.03 -0.63 -0.04
C GLY A 105 -2.44 -1.12 -0.39
N GLN A 106 -2.54 -2.30 -0.99
CA GLN A 106 -3.82 -2.97 -1.28
C GLN A 106 -4.56 -3.32 0.02
N TYR A 107 -3.90 -3.96 0.98
CA TYR A 107 -4.49 -4.29 2.28
C TYR A 107 -5.08 -3.04 2.95
N ALA A 108 -4.29 -1.97 3.04
CA ALA A 108 -4.67 -0.76 3.76
C ALA A 108 -5.68 0.12 3.00
N SER A 109 -6.04 -0.20 1.75
CA SER A 109 -7.06 0.50 0.96
C SER A 109 -8.28 -0.36 0.62
N THR A 110 -8.23 -1.66 0.94
CA THR A 110 -9.32 -2.59 0.65
C THR A 110 -10.52 -2.31 1.56
N THR A 111 -11.71 -2.25 0.96
CA THR A 111 -12.99 -2.03 1.69
C THR A 111 -13.99 -3.18 1.54
N LYS A 112 -13.78 -4.11 0.60
CA LYS A 112 -14.67 -5.24 0.34
C LYS A 112 -14.06 -6.56 0.78
N ALA A 113 -14.89 -7.44 1.32
CA ALA A 113 -14.45 -8.78 1.75
C ALA A 113 -13.88 -9.62 0.60
N SER A 114 -14.42 -9.50 -0.62
CA SER A 114 -13.92 -10.20 -1.81
C SER A 114 -12.46 -9.86 -2.12
N ASP A 115 -12.12 -8.58 -2.02
CA ASP A 115 -10.80 -8.06 -2.38
C ASP A 115 -9.76 -8.47 -1.32
N VAL A 116 -10.18 -8.59 -0.05
CA VAL A 116 -9.36 -9.16 1.03
C VAL A 116 -9.08 -10.63 0.75
N GLU A 117 -10.09 -11.40 0.32
CA GLU A 117 -9.93 -12.83 0.04
C GLU A 117 -9.03 -13.08 -1.17
N GLU A 118 -9.14 -12.25 -2.21
CA GLU A 118 -8.21 -12.27 -3.34
C GLU A 118 -6.77 -12.02 -2.87
N LEU A 119 -6.56 -10.99 -2.03
CA LEU A 119 -5.25 -10.71 -1.46
C LEU A 119 -4.72 -11.86 -0.60
N ARG A 120 -5.58 -12.54 0.18
CA ARG A 120 -5.18 -13.74 0.94
C ARG A 120 -4.65 -14.83 0.02
N ASN A 121 -5.37 -15.12 -1.06
CA ASN A 121 -4.96 -16.14 -2.02
C ASN A 121 -3.63 -15.78 -2.68
N LEU A 122 -3.46 -14.52 -3.11
CA LEU A 122 -2.19 -14.02 -3.66
C LEU A 122 -1.04 -14.19 -2.67
N ILE A 123 -1.22 -13.77 -1.42
CA ILE A 123 -0.20 -13.89 -0.38
C ILE A 123 0.17 -15.35 -0.13
N SER A 124 -0.83 -16.23 -0.01
CA SER A 124 -0.61 -17.66 0.28
C SER A 124 0.27 -18.36 -0.77
N ILE A 125 0.24 -17.92 -2.02
CA ILE A 125 1.04 -18.50 -3.10
C ILE A 125 2.37 -17.75 -3.24
N PHE A 126 2.32 -16.41 -3.31
CA PHE A 126 3.49 -15.59 -3.60
C PHE A 126 4.53 -15.64 -2.48
N TYR A 127 4.11 -15.47 -1.22
CA TYR A 127 5.01 -15.42 -0.07
C TYR A 127 5.50 -16.81 0.36
N SER A 128 4.87 -17.87 -0.12
CA SER A 128 5.32 -19.26 0.08
C SER A 128 6.45 -19.66 -0.86
N ASN A 129 6.75 -18.85 -1.89
CA ASN A 129 7.94 -19.06 -2.70
C ASN A 129 9.20 -18.87 -1.84
N PRO A 130 10.17 -19.80 -1.84
CA PRO A 130 11.33 -19.73 -0.94
C PRO A 130 12.15 -18.45 -1.04
N GLY A 131 12.34 -17.91 -2.26
CA GLY A 131 13.09 -16.67 -2.45
C GLY A 131 12.33 -15.46 -1.91
N VAL A 132 11.02 -15.41 -2.12
CA VAL A 132 10.14 -14.37 -1.59
C VAL A 132 10.09 -14.43 -0.06
N ARG A 133 9.91 -15.63 0.50
CA ARG A 133 9.89 -15.88 1.95
C ARG A 133 11.20 -15.42 2.59
N LEU A 134 12.33 -15.71 1.96
CA LEU A 134 13.63 -15.31 2.47
C LEU A 134 13.76 -13.79 2.57
N CYS A 135 13.39 -13.05 1.52
CA CYS A 135 13.35 -11.59 1.54
C CYS A 135 12.36 -11.05 2.57
N TRP A 136 11.16 -11.64 2.67
CA TRP A 136 10.14 -11.24 3.63
C TRP A 136 10.63 -11.36 5.08
N ASP A 137 11.34 -12.44 5.40
CA ASP A 137 11.82 -12.72 6.76
C ASP A 137 13.07 -11.93 7.14
N ASN A 138 13.95 -11.62 6.18
CA ASN A 138 15.27 -11.07 6.47
C ASN A 138 15.45 -9.61 6.05
N SER A 139 14.64 -9.08 5.14
CA SER A 139 14.85 -7.73 4.63
C SER A 139 14.61 -6.68 5.72
N PRO A 140 15.56 -5.75 5.93
CA PRO A 140 15.38 -4.66 6.89
C PRO A 140 14.24 -3.72 6.49
N TRP A 141 13.80 -3.79 5.23
CA TRP A 141 12.79 -2.90 4.66
C TRP A 141 11.41 -3.56 4.46
N ALA A 142 11.25 -4.82 4.88
CA ALA A 142 9.98 -5.55 4.84
C ALA A 142 9.25 -5.45 6.19
N LYS A 143 9.16 -6.54 6.97
CA LYS A 143 8.46 -6.60 8.26
C LYS A 143 8.75 -5.44 9.22
N PRO A 144 10.00 -4.96 9.38
CA PRO A 144 10.29 -3.92 10.38
C PRO A 144 9.63 -2.57 10.08
N VAL A 145 9.30 -2.29 8.82
CA VAL A 145 8.82 -0.98 8.37
C VAL A 145 7.33 -1.00 8.03
N LEU A 146 6.79 -2.17 7.71
CA LEU A 146 5.39 -2.32 7.37
C LEU A 146 4.51 -2.35 8.62
N GLU A 147 3.24 -2.01 8.44
CA GLU A 147 2.26 -1.95 9.51
C GLU A 147 2.04 -3.32 10.17
N LYS A 148 1.96 -3.35 11.50
CA LYS A 148 1.87 -4.60 12.27
C LYS A 148 0.66 -5.46 11.88
N ASP A 149 -0.48 -4.84 11.61
CA ASP A 149 -1.70 -5.57 11.26
C ASP A 149 -1.56 -6.26 9.90
N PHE A 150 -0.88 -5.63 8.95
CA PHE A 150 -0.56 -6.25 7.67
C PHE A 150 0.46 -7.40 7.84
N VAL A 151 1.50 -7.19 8.65
CA VAL A 151 2.49 -8.25 8.93
C VAL A 151 1.81 -9.47 9.56
N ASN A 152 0.96 -9.26 10.57
CA ASN A 152 0.19 -10.34 11.20
C ASN A 152 -0.72 -11.06 10.21
N PHE A 153 -1.42 -10.30 9.36
CA PHE A 153 -2.27 -10.85 8.31
C PHE A 153 -1.48 -11.77 7.36
N VAL A 154 -0.28 -11.36 6.93
CA VAL A 154 0.60 -12.20 6.09
C VAL A 154 1.06 -13.45 6.83
N GLU A 155 1.52 -13.31 8.08
CA GLU A 155 2.02 -14.46 8.85
C GLU A 155 0.92 -15.49 9.14
N GLU A 156 -0.30 -15.06 9.48
CA GLU A 156 -1.44 -15.96 9.68
C GLU A 156 -1.72 -16.80 8.42
N ILE A 157 -1.72 -16.17 7.25
CA ILE A 157 -1.94 -16.85 5.97
C ILE A 157 -0.82 -17.88 5.70
N LEU A 158 0.42 -17.52 6.00
CA LEU A 158 1.56 -18.40 5.77
C LEU A 158 1.52 -19.63 6.69
N VAL A 159 1.19 -19.44 7.98
CA VAL A 159 0.98 -20.55 8.92
C VAL A 159 -0.13 -21.49 8.46
N ASP A 160 -1.24 -20.96 7.93
CA ASP A 160 -2.34 -21.78 7.44
C ASP A 160 -2.00 -22.51 6.13
N SER A 161 -1.15 -21.92 5.28
CA SER A 161 -0.69 -22.55 4.04
C SER A 161 0.23 -23.74 4.28
N GLU A 162 1.04 -23.71 5.34
CA GLU A 162 1.95 -24.80 5.73
C GLU A 162 1.21 -26.01 6.34
N ARG A 163 -0.06 -25.82 6.75
CA ARG A 163 -0.89 -26.88 7.35
C ARG A 163 -1.69 -27.70 6.33
N LYS A 164 -1.74 -27.27 5.06
CA LYS A 164 -2.45 -27.93 3.97
C LYS A 164 -1.53 -28.87 3.19
#